data_AF-A0A9R1F3V9-F1
#
_entry.id   AF-A0A9R1F3V9-F1
#
_cell.length_a   1.000
_cell.length_b   1.000
_cell.length_c   1.000
_cell.angle_alpha   90.00
_cell.angle_beta   90.00
_cell.angle_gamma   90.00
#
_symmetry.space_group_name_H-M   'P 1'
#
loop_
_entity.id
_entity.type
_entity.pdbx_description
1 polymer ?
#
loop_
_entity_poly.entity_id
_entity_poly.type
_entity_poly.pdbx_seq_one_letter_code
_entity_poly.pdbx_strand_id
1 'polypeptide(L)'
;MSCPVDMFGPLPDEVLCHVLSFLPSREAVQTCCLARRWSHLWKSVPAIRVRGEGAKFLLFVNNLIFERNLGSAPPLHSLEIDADVEVRLACSYCKLLDCDCNFDDYRHRREVNAQVDDWVRHALRAGRARSLRACFGETRWKPRRALPFASPHLTTIHLDAVCLRGGQLDFSCCPALLRLDLVLCSLHGDALVSPSLERLAINDCHTDIFQDPNAPDERFHMSLSTPRLRFVEISDNYDKEQFLEMAPWLTEESISYY
;
A
#
# COMPACT_ATOMS: atom_id res chain seq x y z
N MET A 1 -50.44 7.18 13.16
CA MET A 1 -49.00 6.85 13.23
C MET A 1 -48.47 6.80 11.81
N SER A 2 -47.67 7.77 11.38
CA SER A 2 -47.00 7.71 10.07
C SER A 2 -45.89 6.68 10.18
N CYS A 3 -45.86 5.68 9.28
CA CYS A 3 -44.65 4.88 9.11
C CYS A 3 -43.48 5.82 8.82
N PRO A 4 -42.27 5.54 9.35
CA PRO A 4 -41.08 6.25 8.91
C PRO A 4 -40.98 6.10 7.39
N VAL A 5 -40.89 7.21 6.67
CA VAL A 5 -40.67 7.17 5.22
C VAL A 5 -39.30 6.52 5.02
N ASP A 6 -39.25 5.41 4.27
CA ASP A 6 -37.99 4.79 3.87
C ASP A 6 -37.27 5.76 2.92
N MET A 7 -36.40 6.59 3.49
CA MET A 7 -35.65 7.62 2.77
C MET A 7 -34.59 7.03 1.84
N PHE A 8 -34.19 5.77 2.05
CA PHE A 8 -33.19 5.09 1.24
C PHE A 8 -33.80 4.26 0.11
N GLY A 9 -35.05 3.82 0.26
CA GLY A 9 -35.78 3.06 -0.75
C GLY A 9 -35.82 3.69 -2.15
N PRO A 10 -36.04 5.02 -2.31
CA PRO A 10 -36.08 5.67 -3.62
C PRO A 10 -34.72 5.92 -4.28
N LEU A 11 -33.61 5.83 -3.55
CA LEU A 11 -32.29 6.17 -4.09
C LEU A 11 -31.83 5.11 -5.10
N PRO A 12 -31.13 5.46 -6.20
CA PRO A 12 -30.49 4.50 -7.11
C PRO A 12 -29.35 3.71 -6.45
N ASP A 13 -29.06 2.51 -6.96
CA ASP A 13 -28.01 1.63 -6.42
C ASP A 13 -26.63 2.29 -6.50
N GLU A 14 -26.37 3.11 -7.51
CA GLU A 14 -25.11 3.83 -7.68
C GLU A 14 -24.88 4.83 -6.54
N VAL A 15 -25.94 5.51 -6.10
CA VAL A 15 -25.89 6.44 -4.97
C VAL A 15 -25.61 5.66 -3.68
N LEU A 16 -26.28 4.53 -3.48
CA LEU A 16 -26.03 3.67 -2.32
C LEU A 16 -24.59 3.14 -2.32
N CYS A 17 -24.06 2.70 -3.46
CA CYS A 17 -22.67 2.27 -3.61
C CYS A 17 -21.69 3.41 -3.32
N HIS A 18 -22.02 4.64 -3.71
CA HIS A 18 -21.23 5.81 -3.38
C HIS A 18 -21.24 6.10 -1.87
N VAL A 19 -22.40 6.03 -1.21
CA VAL A 19 -22.48 6.17 0.26
C VAL A 19 -21.64 5.08 0.95
N LEU A 20 -21.79 3.83 0.54
CA LEU A 20 -21.01 2.70 1.09
C LEU A 20 -19.50 2.84 0.84
N SER A 21 -19.09 3.56 -0.21
CA SER A 21 -17.67 3.83 -0.50
C SER A 21 -17.00 4.72 0.55
N PHE A 22 -17.76 5.37 1.43
CA PHE A 22 -17.21 6.11 2.57
C PHE A 22 -16.94 5.22 3.79
N LEU A 23 -17.51 4.02 3.85
CA LEU A 23 -17.39 3.13 5.00
C LEU A 23 -16.16 2.21 4.91
N PRO A 24 -15.61 1.75 6.05
CA PRO A 24 -14.78 0.56 6.08
C PRO A 24 -15.48 -0.62 5.42
N SER A 25 -14.75 -1.47 4.68
CA SER A 25 -15.35 -2.57 3.92
C SER A 25 -16.12 -3.55 4.80
N ARG A 26 -15.74 -3.71 6.07
CA ARG A 26 -16.49 -4.55 7.02
C ARG A 26 -17.89 -4.02 7.28
N GLU A 27 -18.02 -2.71 7.49
CA GLU A 27 -19.30 -2.04 7.72
C GLU A 27 -20.14 -2.04 6.43
N ALA A 28 -19.51 -1.78 5.28
CA ALA A 28 -20.17 -1.86 3.98
C ALA A 28 -20.78 -3.26 3.74
N VAL A 29 -20.04 -4.34 4.06
CA VAL A 29 -20.56 -5.71 3.98
C VAL A 29 -21.70 -5.92 4.97
N GLN A 30 -21.61 -5.42 6.20
CA GLN A 30 -22.67 -5.58 7.22
C GLN A 30 -24.02 -4.96 6.81
N THR A 31 -24.02 -3.96 5.93
CA THR A 31 -25.27 -3.41 5.38
C THR A 31 -26.11 -4.45 4.64
N CYS A 32 -25.53 -5.60 4.25
CA CYS A 32 -26.25 -6.72 3.65
C CYS A 32 -27.41 -7.24 4.51
N CYS A 33 -27.36 -7.04 5.84
CA CYS A 33 -28.39 -7.47 6.77
C CYS A 33 -29.56 -6.48 6.90
N LEU A 34 -29.46 -5.26 6.34
CA LEU A 34 -30.46 -4.19 6.52
C LEU A 34 -31.70 -4.42 5.65
N ALA A 35 -31.52 -4.83 4.40
CA ALA A 35 -32.59 -5.32 3.53
C ALA A 35 -32.02 -6.11 2.35
N ARG A 36 -32.87 -6.90 1.68
CA ARG A 36 -32.47 -7.72 0.50
C ARG A 36 -31.75 -6.92 -0.58
N ARG A 37 -32.13 -5.65 -0.79
CA ARG A 37 -31.50 -4.78 -1.79
C ARG A 37 -30.01 -4.54 -1.50
N TRP A 38 -29.63 -4.47 -0.22
CA TRP A 38 -28.26 -4.15 0.20
C TRP A 38 -27.32 -5.36 0.17
N SER A 39 -27.83 -6.58 -0.04
CA SER A 39 -27.05 -7.81 0.08
C SER A 39 -25.84 -7.90 -0.86
N HIS A 40 -25.92 -7.24 -2.02
CA HIS A 40 -24.91 -7.32 -3.07
C HIS A 40 -24.25 -5.98 -3.40
N LEU A 41 -24.76 -4.85 -2.87
CA LEU A 41 -24.26 -3.51 -3.24
C LEU A 41 -22.79 -3.33 -2.90
N TRP A 42 -22.34 -3.87 -1.77
CA TRP A 42 -20.94 -3.82 -1.35
C TRP A 42 -19.96 -4.40 -2.39
N LYS A 43 -20.42 -5.35 -3.23
CA LYS A 43 -19.61 -5.93 -4.32
C LYS A 43 -19.35 -4.95 -5.46
N SER A 44 -20.16 -3.90 -5.57
CA SER A 44 -20.02 -2.86 -6.60
C SER A 44 -19.37 -1.57 -6.08
N VAL A 45 -19.15 -1.45 -4.77
CA VAL A 45 -18.59 -0.25 -4.13
C VAL A 45 -17.18 0.06 -4.66
N PRO A 46 -16.88 1.23 -5.24
CA PRO A 46 -15.58 1.46 -5.89
C PRO A 46 -14.40 1.67 -4.91
N ALA A 47 -14.54 1.33 -3.64
CA ALA A 47 -13.51 1.48 -2.63
C ALA A 47 -13.39 0.21 -1.76
N ILE A 48 -12.17 -0.23 -1.51
CA ILE A 48 -11.87 -1.25 -0.50
C ILE A 48 -11.05 -0.58 0.59
N ARG A 49 -11.55 -0.59 1.81
CA ARG A 49 -10.91 -0.02 3.00
C ARG A 49 -10.88 -1.06 4.09
N VAL A 50 -9.72 -1.64 4.34
CA VAL A 50 -9.57 -2.73 5.29
C VAL A 50 -8.57 -2.33 6.36
N ARG A 51 -9.04 -2.35 7.61
CA ARG A 51 -8.20 -2.16 8.79
C ARG A 51 -8.31 -3.32 9.77
N GLY A 52 -7.18 -3.77 10.29
CA GLY A 52 -7.16 -4.79 11.35
C GLY A 52 -5.93 -5.69 11.33
N GLU A 53 -5.98 -6.71 12.19
CA GLU A 53 -4.85 -7.59 12.50
C GLU A 53 -5.29 -9.05 12.66
N GLY A 54 -4.31 -9.96 12.54
CA GLY A 54 -4.47 -11.38 12.82
C GLY A 54 -5.28 -12.19 11.79
N ALA A 55 -5.48 -13.48 12.10
CA ALA A 55 -6.03 -14.46 11.15
C ALA A 55 -7.49 -14.18 10.73
N LYS A 56 -8.33 -13.64 11.62
CA LYS A 56 -9.72 -13.30 11.30
C LYS A 56 -9.80 -12.14 10.31
N PHE A 57 -8.88 -11.17 10.41
CA PHE A 57 -8.76 -10.09 9.44
C PHE A 57 -8.35 -10.63 8.07
N LEU A 58 -7.30 -11.46 8.01
CA LEU A 58 -6.86 -12.12 6.77
C LEU A 58 -7.99 -12.87 6.07
N LEU A 59 -8.71 -13.71 6.81
CA LEU A 59 -9.83 -14.48 6.26
C LEU A 59 -10.93 -13.56 5.71
N PHE A 60 -11.24 -12.48 6.44
CA PHE A 60 -12.21 -11.50 5.98
C PHE A 60 -11.79 -10.84 4.67
N VAL A 61 -10.55 -10.35 4.56
CA VAL A 61 -10.08 -9.65 3.35
C VAL A 61 -9.98 -10.60 2.15
N ASN A 62 -9.51 -11.83 2.35
CA ASN A 62 -9.50 -12.85 1.31
C ASN A 62 -10.91 -13.10 0.76
N ASN A 63 -11.88 -13.30 1.65
CA ASN A 63 -13.27 -13.51 1.25
C ASN A 63 -13.86 -12.27 0.58
N LEU A 64 -13.57 -11.07 1.09
CA LEU A 64 -14.00 -9.80 0.50
C LEU A 64 -13.55 -9.66 -0.95
N ILE A 65 -12.25 -9.86 -1.21
CA ILE A 65 -11.66 -9.74 -2.55
C ILE A 65 -12.22 -10.81 -3.49
N PHE A 66 -12.32 -12.06 -3.02
CA PHE A 66 -12.85 -13.18 -3.78
C PHE A 66 -14.33 -12.96 -4.16
N GLU A 67 -15.17 -12.67 -3.18
CA GLU A 67 -16.62 -12.51 -3.36
C GLU A 67 -17.01 -11.28 -4.17
N ARG A 68 -16.20 -10.23 -4.09
CA ARG A 68 -16.35 -9.04 -4.94
C ARG A 68 -16.11 -9.38 -6.42
N ASN A 69 -15.28 -10.37 -6.70
CA ASN A 69 -14.85 -10.75 -8.05
C ASN A 69 -14.33 -9.54 -8.84
N LEU A 70 -13.15 -9.05 -8.45
CA LEU A 70 -12.57 -7.79 -8.98
C LEU A 70 -12.47 -7.73 -10.51
N GLY A 71 -12.43 -8.88 -11.20
CA GLY A 71 -12.38 -8.91 -12.67
C GLY A 71 -13.70 -8.53 -13.35
N SER A 72 -14.84 -8.81 -12.74
CA SER A 72 -16.16 -8.45 -13.27
C SER A 72 -16.78 -7.23 -12.59
N ALA A 73 -16.31 -6.88 -11.39
CA ALA A 73 -16.77 -5.73 -10.66
C ALA A 73 -16.37 -4.39 -11.34
N PRO A 74 -17.08 -3.30 -11.01
CA PRO A 74 -16.64 -1.96 -11.38
C PRO A 74 -15.20 -1.67 -10.91
N PRO A 75 -14.44 -0.85 -11.68
CA PRO A 75 -13.07 -0.48 -11.32
C PRO A 75 -12.99 0.09 -9.90
N LEU A 76 -11.90 -0.22 -9.21
CA LEU A 76 -11.59 0.36 -7.91
C LEU A 76 -11.07 1.79 -8.08
N HIS A 77 -11.72 2.74 -7.41
CA HIS A 77 -11.19 4.07 -7.20
C HIS A 77 -10.07 4.05 -6.16
N SER A 78 -10.28 3.37 -5.02
CA SER A 78 -9.24 3.22 -3.99
C SER A 78 -9.16 1.80 -3.43
N LEU A 79 -7.92 1.37 -3.19
CA LEU A 79 -7.57 0.28 -2.29
C LEU A 79 -6.76 0.86 -1.14
N GLU A 80 -7.31 0.74 0.07
CA GLU A 80 -6.71 1.21 1.31
C GLU A 80 -6.56 0.02 2.26
N ILE A 81 -5.32 -0.33 2.58
CA ILE A 81 -4.96 -1.40 3.50
C ILE A 81 -4.20 -0.75 4.65
N ASP A 82 -4.75 -0.86 5.85
CA ASP A 82 -4.15 -0.38 7.09
C ASP A 82 -4.07 -1.57 8.04
N ALA A 83 -2.95 -2.27 8.05
CA ALA A 83 -2.95 -3.58 8.66
C ALA A 83 -1.64 -3.90 9.38
N ASP A 84 -1.77 -4.36 10.62
CA ASP A 84 -0.67 -4.99 11.35
C ASP A 84 -0.86 -6.51 11.26
N VAL A 85 -0.60 -7.05 10.07
CA VAL A 85 -0.84 -8.47 9.79
C VAL A 85 0.38 -9.28 10.16
N GLU A 86 0.64 -9.36 11.45
CA GLU A 86 1.81 -10.03 11.98
C GLU A 86 1.72 -11.54 11.79
N VAL A 87 2.76 -12.14 11.23
CA VAL A 87 3.04 -13.57 11.40
C VAL A 87 4.22 -13.70 12.35
N ARG A 88 4.06 -14.50 13.42
CA ARG A 88 5.20 -14.92 14.24
C ARG A 88 6.01 -15.93 13.46
N LEU A 89 7.20 -15.55 13.02
CA LEU A 89 8.16 -16.51 12.49
C LEU A 89 8.72 -17.36 13.62
N ALA A 90 8.70 -18.68 13.46
CA ALA A 90 9.42 -19.57 14.37
C ALA A 90 10.93 -19.24 14.30
N CYS A 91 11.63 -19.35 15.43
CA CYS A 91 13.07 -19.22 15.44
C CYS A 91 13.68 -20.31 14.54
N SER A 92 14.40 -19.90 13.48
CA SER A 92 15.03 -20.80 12.50
C SER A 92 16.07 -21.75 13.12
N TYR A 93 16.67 -21.36 14.24
CA TYR A 93 17.61 -22.17 15.03
C TYR A 93 16.93 -23.02 16.11
N CYS A 94 15.65 -22.78 16.41
CA CYS A 94 14.95 -23.35 17.54
C CYS A 94 13.81 -24.28 17.07
N LYS A 95 14.16 -25.51 16.66
CA LYS A 95 13.19 -26.58 16.36
C LYS A 95 12.67 -27.32 17.62
N LEU A 96 13.02 -26.85 18.81
CA LEU A 96 12.67 -27.47 20.09
C LEU A 96 11.86 -26.49 20.95
N LEU A 97 10.85 -27.00 21.65
CA LEU A 97 9.80 -26.24 22.33
C LEU A 97 10.25 -25.43 23.55
N ASP A 98 11.51 -25.49 23.98
CA ASP A 98 12.02 -24.80 25.18
C ASP A 98 13.25 -23.94 24.85
N CYS A 99 13.07 -22.87 24.08
CA CYS A 99 14.10 -21.85 23.88
C CYS A 99 13.85 -20.66 24.79
N ASP A 100 14.81 -20.36 25.66
CA ASP A 100 14.89 -19.17 26.52
C ASP A 100 15.39 -17.94 25.73
N CYS A 101 14.97 -17.82 24.47
CA CYS A 101 15.30 -16.67 23.62
C CYS A 101 14.58 -15.44 24.20
N ASN A 102 15.36 -14.43 24.57
CA ASN A 102 14.89 -13.23 25.27
C ASN A 102 13.66 -12.63 24.57
N PHE A 103 12.63 -12.23 25.33
CA PHE A 103 11.33 -11.79 24.81
C PHE A 103 11.43 -10.63 23.78
N ASP A 104 12.52 -9.84 23.86
CA ASP A 104 12.83 -8.74 22.93
C ASP A 104 13.26 -9.19 21.52
N ASP A 105 13.81 -10.40 21.33
CA ASP A 105 14.21 -10.92 20.00
C ASP A 105 12.99 -11.30 19.12
N TYR A 106 11.81 -11.47 19.73
CA TYR A 106 10.57 -11.82 19.02
C TYR A 106 9.94 -10.63 18.27
N ARG A 107 10.21 -9.38 18.69
CA ARG A 107 9.74 -8.19 17.95
C ARG A 107 10.41 -8.07 16.58
N HIS A 108 11.64 -8.57 16.44
CA HIS A 108 12.41 -8.50 15.20
C HIS A 108 12.05 -9.58 14.16
N ARG A 109 11.08 -10.46 14.47
CA ARG A 109 10.69 -11.58 13.61
C ARG A 109 9.21 -11.57 13.22
N ARG A 110 8.60 -10.38 13.18
CA ARG A 110 7.25 -10.16 12.67
C ARG A 110 7.34 -9.64 11.24
N GLU A 111 6.64 -10.33 10.34
CA GLU A 111 6.52 -9.89 8.96
C GLU A 111 5.04 -9.76 8.62
N VAL A 112 4.73 -8.75 7.80
CA VAL A 112 3.42 -8.61 7.20
C VAL A 112 3.11 -9.84 6.36
N ASN A 113 1.90 -10.38 6.53
CA ASN A 113 1.50 -11.58 5.83
C ASN A 113 1.63 -11.45 4.31
N ALA A 114 2.19 -12.50 3.72
CA ALA A 114 2.32 -12.74 2.29
C ALA A 114 1.12 -12.36 1.43
N GLN A 115 -0.10 -12.62 1.91
CA GLN A 115 -1.33 -12.45 1.16
C GLN A 115 -1.61 -10.99 0.81
N VAL A 116 -1.11 -10.04 1.61
CA VAL A 116 -1.20 -8.60 1.31
C VAL A 116 -0.65 -8.28 -0.08
N ASP A 117 0.43 -8.95 -0.45
CA ASP A 117 1.10 -8.75 -1.73
C ASP A 117 0.32 -9.33 -2.92
N ASP A 118 -0.45 -10.39 -2.69
CA ASP A 118 -1.39 -10.90 -3.68
C ASP A 118 -2.64 -10.00 -3.77
N TRP A 119 -3.12 -9.45 -2.66
CA TRP A 119 -4.26 -8.51 -2.64
C TRP A 119 -3.98 -7.25 -3.44
N VAL A 120 -2.83 -6.60 -3.16
CA VAL A 120 -2.40 -5.40 -3.88
C VAL A 120 -2.30 -5.70 -5.37
N ARG A 121 -1.56 -6.75 -5.76
CA ARG A 121 -1.39 -7.07 -7.20
C ARG A 121 -2.70 -7.45 -7.87
N HIS A 122 -3.58 -8.16 -7.19
CA HIS A 122 -4.89 -8.51 -7.74
C HIS A 122 -5.76 -7.24 -7.94
N ALA A 123 -5.74 -6.29 -7.00
CA ALA A 123 -6.44 -5.03 -7.15
C ALA A 123 -5.87 -4.14 -8.26
N LEU A 124 -4.54 -4.12 -8.45
CA LEU A 124 -3.91 -3.37 -9.54
C LEU A 124 -4.23 -3.96 -10.92
N ARG A 125 -4.20 -5.29 -11.05
CA ARG A 125 -4.37 -6.00 -12.33
C ARG A 125 -5.83 -6.24 -12.69
N ALA A 126 -6.60 -6.88 -11.81
CA ALA A 126 -8.01 -7.21 -12.05
C ALA A 126 -8.93 -6.06 -11.62
N GLY A 127 -8.66 -5.49 -10.45
CA GLY A 127 -9.48 -4.41 -9.88
C GLY A 127 -9.30 -3.04 -10.55
N ARG A 128 -8.28 -2.88 -11.41
CA ARG A 128 -7.97 -1.62 -12.11
C ARG A 128 -7.90 -0.42 -11.17
N ALA A 129 -7.30 -0.63 -10.00
CA ALA A 129 -7.25 0.36 -8.94
C ALA A 129 -6.55 1.66 -9.39
N ARG A 130 -7.16 2.81 -9.06
CA ARG A 130 -6.62 4.14 -9.36
C ARG A 130 -5.78 4.74 -8.23
N SER A 131 -6.08 4.36 -6.99
CA SER A 131 -5.38 4.80 -5.79
C SER A 131 -5.00 3.57 -4.98
N LEU A 132 -3.73 3.50 -4.57
CA LEU A 132 -3.24 2.51 -3.62
C LEU A 132 -2.72 3.23 -2.37
N ARG A 133 -3.25 2.87 -1.21
CA ARG A 133 -2.71 3.25 0.10
C ARG A 133 -2.46 1.98 0.89
N ALA A 134 -1.22 1.74 1.27
CA ALA A 134 -0.84 0.60 2.09
C ALA A 134 -0.02 1.10 3.27
N CYS A 135 -0.57 0.99 4.47
CA CYS A 135 0.03 1.43 5.71
C CYS A 135 0.20 0.23 6.65
N PHE A 136 1.43 0.05 7.13
CA PHE A 136 1.79 -0.99 8.07
C PHE A 136 2.37 -0.30 9.31
N GLY A 137 2.10 -0.85 10.50
CA GLY A 137 2.52 -0.25 11.76
C GLY A 137 4.03 -0.43 12.00
N GLU A 138 4.39 -1.03 13.13
CA GLU A 138 5.80 -1.31 13.43
C GLU A 138 6.39 -2.41 12.52
N THR A 139 5.54 -3.19 11.85
CA THR A 139 5.96 -4.29 10.98
C THR A 139 6.10 -3.86 9.53
N ARG A 140 7.33 -3.84 9.00
CA ARG A 140 7.57 -3.47 7.61
C ARG A 140 7.03 -4.52 6.64
N TRP A 141 6.21 -4.10 5.68
CA TRP A 141 5.77 -4.97 4.61
C TRP A 141 6.92 -5.22 3.62
N LYS A 142 7.25 -6.49 3.41
CA LYS A 142 8.23 -6.94 2.40
C LYS A 142 7.48 -7.60 1.24
N PRO A 143 7.23 -6.90 0.13
CA PRO A 143 6.54 -7.49 -1.01
C PRO A 143 7.39 -8.65 -1.57
N ARG A 144 6.75 -9.79 -1.82
CA ARG A 144 7.43 -11.05 -2.16
C ARG A 144 8.06 -11.05 -3.54
N ARG A 145 7.47 -10.33 -4.50
CA ARG A 145 7.94 -10.29 -5.89
C ARG A 145 8.64 -8.96 -6.15
N ALA A 146 9.86 -9.02 -6.67
CA ALA A 146 10.60 -7.90 -7.24
C ALA A 146 10.01 -7.51 -8.61
N LEU A 147 8.72 -7.18 -8.63
CA LEU A 147 7.99 -6.71 -9.81
C LEU A 147 7.37 -5.37 -9.47
N PRO A 148 7.32 -4.43 -10.43
CA PRO A 148 6.74 -3.12 -10.20
C PRO A 148 5.27 -3.22 -9.81
N PHE A 149 4.85 -2.30 -8.95
CA PHE A 149 3.43 -2.06 -8.66
C PHE A 149 2.79 -1.28 -9.82
N ALA A 150 2.98 -1.76 -11.04
CA ALA A 150 2.56 -1.08 -12.25
C ALA A 150 1.11 -1.42 -12.64
N SER A 151 0.35 -0.39 -12.98
CA SER A 151 -0.97 -0.50 -13.61
C SER A 151 -1.26 0.76 -14.42
N PRO A 152 -1.86 0.64 -15.61
CA PRO A 152 -2.15 1.80 -16.45
C PRO A 152 -3.18 2.75 -15.84
N HIS A 153 -3.90 2.31 -14.81
CA HIS A 153 -4.97 3.06 -14.14
C HIS A 153 -4.51 3.81 -12.89
N LEU A 154 -3.33 3.49 -12.36
CA LEU A 154 -2.83 4.09 -11.14
C LEU A 154 -2.55 5.58 -11.34
N THR A 155 -3.03 6.36 -10.38
CA THR A 155 -2.87 7.82 -10.31
C THR A 155 -2.15 8.26 -9.05
N THR A 156 -2.32 7.50 -7.97
CA THR A 156 -1.76 7.82 -6.66
C THR A 156 -1.31 6.54 -5.96
N ILE A 157 -0.13 6.58 -5.36
CA ILE A 157 0.43 5.51 -4.54
C ILE A 157 0.92 6.14 -3.23
N HIS A 158 0.49 5.57 -2.12
CA HIS A 158 1.00 5.88 -0.78
C HIS A 158 1.42 4.58 -0.12
N LEU A 159 2.69 4.48 0.24
CA LEU A 159 3.27 3.32 0.93
C LEU A 159 3.88 3.79 2.24
N ASP A 160 3.47 3.19 3.33
CA ASP A 160 3.93 3.50 4.69
C ASP A 160 4.44 2.21 5.36
N ALA A 161 5.69 2.26 5.86
CA ALA A 161 6.44 1.13 6.40
C ALA A 161 6.59 -0.06 5.44
N VAL A 162 7.16 0.19 4.25
CA VAL A 162 7.38 -0.84 3.21
C VAL A 162 8.86 -0.99 2.85
N CYS A 163 9.37 -2.21 2.79
CA CYS A 163 10.70 -2.50 2.24
C CYS A 163 10.60 -2.76 0.73
N LEU A 164 11.01 -1.77 -0.06
CA LEU A 164 10.98 -1.79 -1.51
C LEU A 164 12.32 -2.27 -2.07
N ARG A 165 12.29 -3.27 -2.94
CA ARG A 165 13.46 -3.96 -3.49
C ARG A 165 13.35 -4.09 -5.01
N GLY A 166 14.43 -3.78 -5.73
CA GLY A 166 14.69 -4.21 -7.12
C GLY A 166 13.53 -4.02 -8.10
N GLY A 167 13.49 -2.89 -8.82
CA GLY A 167 12.52 -2.63 -9.89
C GLY A 167 11.06 -2.46 -9.43
N GLN A 168 10.76 -2.58 -8.13
CA GLN A 168 9.41 -2.35 -7.59
C GLN A 168 8.91 -0.91 -7.79
N LEU A 169 9.83 0.04 -7.97
CA LEU A 169 9.58 1.45 -8.26
C LEU A 169 9.67 1.80 -9.76
N ASP A 170 9.66 0.80 -10.64
CA ASP A 170 9.54 1.02 -12.08
C ASP A 170 8.07 1.24 -12.48
N PHE A 171 7.67 2.50 -12.57
CA PHE A 171 6.34 2.93 -13.02
C PHE A 171 6.33 3.37 -14.48
N SER A 172 7.27 2.90 -15.32
CA SER A 172 7.30 3.14 -16.76
C SER A 172 5.96 2.81 -17.45
N CYS A 173 5.28 1.77 -16.97
CA CYS A 173 3.97 1.33 -17.46
C CYS A 173 2.76 2.04 -16.81
N CYS A 174 2.98 3.10 -16.03
CA CYS A 174 1.92 3.88 -15.37
C CYS A 174 1.84 5.29 -15.98
N PRO A 175 1.11 5.48 -17.10
CA PRO A 175 1.05 6.76 -17.80
C PRO A 175 0.22 7.83 -17.08
N ALA A 176 -0.54 7.43 -16.05
CA ALA A 176 -1.44 8.31 -15.30
C ALA A 176 -0.99 8.57 -13.84
N LEU A 177 0.18 8.06 -13.42
CA LEU A 177 0.66 8.16 -12.04
C LEU A 177 1.14 9.58 -11.75
N LEU A 178 0.42 10.32 -10.91
CA LEU A 178 0.69 11.73 -10.61
C LEU A 178 1.39 11.94 -9.27
N ARG A 179 1.08 11.10 -8.27
CA ARG A 179 1.60 11.24 -6.90
C ARG A 179 2.12 9.91 -6.37
N LEU A 180 3.30 9.97 -5.75
CA LEU A 180 3.93 8.87 -5.03
C LEU A 180 4.40 9.39 -3.67
N ASP A 181 3.83 8.84 -2.61
CA ASP A 181 4.19 9.17 -1.23
C ASP A 181 4.80 7.91 -0.58
N LEU A 182 6.03 8.04 -0.09
CA LEU A 182 6.77 6.99 0.60
C LEU A 182 7.04 7.47 2.04
N VAL A 183 6.60 6.70 3.03
CA VAL A 183 6.73 7.02 4.45
C VAL A 183 7.33 5.82 5.16
N LEU A 184 8.33 6.02 6.02
CA LEU A 184 8.94 4.92 6.81
C LEU A 184 9.45 3.74 5.95
N CYS A 185 9.72 3.96 4.65
CA CYS A 185 10.11 2.92 3.71
C CYS A 185 11.61 2.62 3.78
N SER A 186 11.97 1.35 3.56
CA SER A 186 13.35 0.99 3.20
C SER A 186 13.44 0.90 1.69
N LEU A 187 14.38 1.61 1.09
CA LEU A 187 14.51 1.72 -0.35
C LEU A 187 15.81 1.02 -0.80
N HIS A 188 15.69 -0.15 -1.42
CA HIS A 188 16.82 -0.92 -1.94
C HIS A 188 16.69 -1.09 -3.46
N GLY A 189 17.55 -0.45 -4.24
CA GLY A 189 17.62 -0.68 -5.68
C GLY A 189 17.89 0.56 -6.51
N ASP A 190 17.83 0.35 -7.83
CA ASP A 190 18.66 1.12 -8.78
C ASP A 190 17.98 2.36 -9.36
N ALA A 191 16.65 2.35 -9.52
CA ALA A 191 15.93 3.45 -10.16
C ALA A 191 14.44 3.52 -9.77
N LEU A 192 13.95 4.75 -9.57
CA LEU A 192 12.53 5.10 -9.59
C LEU A 192 12.24 5.77 -10.94
N VAL A 193 11.41 5.11 -11.74
CA VAL A 193 11.11 5.52 -13.12
C VAL A 193 9.63 5.84 -13.24
N SER A 194 9.28 7.02 -13.74
CA SER A 194 7.89 7.33 -14.09
C SER A 194 7.80 8.43 -15.15
N PRO A 195 7.08 8.21 -16.26
CA PRO A 195 6.92 9.22 -17.30
C PRO A 195 5.93 10.33 -16.92
N SER A 196 5.11 10.12 -15.88
CA SER A 196 3.95 10.97 -15.57
C SER A 196 3.96 11.59 -14.17
N LEU A 197 4.87 11.15 -13.29
CA LEU A 197 4.91 11.59 -11.89
C LEU A 197 5.14 13.10 -11.78
N GLU A 198 4.27 13.78 -11.05
CA GLU A 198 4.36 15.22 -10.80
C GLU A 198 4.75 15.56 -9.37
N ARG A 199 4.40 14.69 -8.41
CA ARG A 199 4.68 14.86 -6.98
C ARG A 199 5.29 13.61 -6.38
N LEU A 200 6.42 13.78 -5.70
CA LEU A 200 7.10 12.74 -4.94
C LEU A 200 7.28 13.23 -3.50
N ALA A 201 6.86 12.44 -2.52
CA ALA A 201 7.15 12.66 -1.11
C ALA A 201 7.90 11.45 -0.55
N ILE A 202 9.00 11.68 0.15
CA ILE A 202 9.84 10.67 0.78
C ILE A 202 10.10 11.13 2.21
N ASN A 203 9.41 10.52 3.18
CA ASN A 203 9.41 10.97 4.57
C ASN A 203 9.89 9.83 5.48
N ASP A 204 10.86 10.09 6.36
CA ASP A 204 11.42 9.11 7.31
C ASP A 204 11.82 7.77 6.65
N CYS A 205 12.30 7.84 5.41
CA CYS A 205 12.79 6.71 4.63
C CYS A 205 14.32 6.62 4.73
N HIS A 206 14.84 5.42 4.57
CA HIS A 206 16.29 5.18 4.47
C HIS A 206 16.61 4.28 3.29
N THR A 207 17.80 4.46 2.75
CA THR A 207 18.47 3.48 1.88
C THR A 207 19.28 2.58 2.82
N ASP A 208 19.29 1.25 2.62
CA ASP A 208 20.17 0.42 3.46
C ASP A 208 21.63 0.72 3.11
N ILE A 209 22.28 1.53 3.93
CA ILE A 209 23.74 1.69 4.01
C ILE A 209 24.31 0.75 5.07
N PHE A 210 23.63 -0.36 5.38
CA PHE A 210 24.32 -1.45 6.07
C PHE A 210 25.27 -2.06 5.04
N GLN A 211 26.49 -1.50 5.02
CA GLN A 211 27.68 -2.03 4.38
C GLN A 211 27.56 -3.54 4.35
N ASP A 212 27.42 -4.14 3.16
CA ASP A 212 27.83 -5.52 3.04
C ASP A 212 29.29 -5.54 3.53
N PRO A 213 29.63 -6.25 4.62
CA PRO A 213 31.00 -6.29 5.09
C PRO A 213 31.96 -6.87 4.04
N ASN A 214 31.43 -7.48 2.97
CA ASN A 214 32.18 -7.94 1.80
C ASN A 214 32.14 -6.97 0.60
N ALA A 215 31.28 -5.95 0.60
CA ALA A 215 31.16 -4.95 -0.47
C ALA A 215 30.84 -3.54 0.10
N PRO A 216 31.78 -2.92 0.86
CA PRO A 216 31.58 -1.64 1.53
C PRO A 216 31.49 -0.43 0.57
N ASP A 217 31.83 -0.61 -0.71
CA ASP A 217 31.88 0.46 -1.72
C ASP A 217 30.64 0.53 -2.64
N GLU A 218 29.70 -0.42 -2.53
CA GLU A 218 28.44 -0.36 -3.29
C GLU A 218 27.48 0.63 -2.63
N ARG A 219 27.73 1.92 -2.82
CA ARG A 219 26.72 2.95 -2.57
C ARG A 219 25.56 2.68 -3.54
N PHE A 220 24.42 2.24 -3.01
CA PHE A 220 23.19 2.12 -3.78
C PHE A 220 22.70 3.52 -4.15
N HIS A 221 23.18 4.03 -5.28
CA HIS A 221 22.68 5.26 -5.87
C HIS A 221 21.34 4.95 -6.54
N MET A 222 20.24 5.21 -5.84
CA MET A 222 18.93 5.21 -6.47
C MET A 222 18.85 6.38 -7.46
N SER A 223 18.52 6.10 -8.73
CA SER A 223 18.35 7.15 -9.74
C SER A 223 16.88 7.55 -9.91
N LEU A 224 16.61 8.82 -10.20
CA LEU A 224 15.25 9.30 -10.53
C LEU A 224 15.14 9.56 -12.04
N SER A 225 14.24 8.84 -12.70
CA SER A 225 13.88 9.10 -14.10
C SER A 225 12.42 9.52 -14.18
N THR A 226 12.18 10.79 -13.88
CA THR A 226 10.83 11.38 -13.72
C THR A 226 10.74 12.77 -14.36
N PRO A 227 10.62 12.88 -15.70
CA PRO A 227 10.78 14.15 -16.42
C PRO A 227 9.66 15.18 -16.17
N ARG A 228 8.55 14.77 -15.54
CA ARG A 228 7.41 15.65 -15.23
C ARG A 228 7.35 16.06 -13.76
N LEU A 229 8.34 15.68 -12.97
CA LEU A 229 8.36 15.94 -11.55
C LEU A 229 8.45 17.45 -11.28
N ARG A 230 7.52 17.97 -10.46
CA ARG A 230 7.39 19.40 -10.13
C ARG A 230 7.62 19.68 -8.66
N PHE A 231 7.23 18.73 -7.81
CA PHE A 231 7.29 18.87 -6.36
C PHE A 231 7.98 17.66 -5.77
N VAL A 232 8.96 17.89 -4.91
CA VAL A 232 9.67 16.85 -4.18
C VAL A 232 9.76 17.24 -2.72
N GLU A 233 9.18 16.42 -1.87
CA GLU A 233 9.24 16.57 -0.42
C GLU A 233 10.15 15.48 0.13
N ILE A 234 11.20 15.88 0.86
CA ILE A 234 12.16 14.99 1.51
C ILE A 234 12.31 15.47 2.95
N SER A 235 11.76 14.73 3.90
CA SER A 235 11.71 15.09 5.33
C SER A 235 12.10 13.94 6.23
N ASP A 236 12.73 14.26 7.37
CA ASP A 236 13.10 13.28 8.41
C ASP A 236 13.96 12.08 7.95
N ASN A 237 14.63 12.18 6.80
CA ASN A 237 15.50 11.11 6.29
C ASN A 237 16.91 11.15 6.90
N TYR A 238 17.40 10.02 7.40
CA TYR A 238 18.76 9.89 7.92
C TYR A 238 19.83 10.16 6.82
N ASP A 239 19.60 9.64 5.61
CA ASP A 239 20.52 9.73 4.46
C ASP A 239 20.13 10.82 3.47
N LYS A 240 19.74 11.99 3.99
CA LYS A 240 19.16 13.09 3.20
C LYS A 240 20.01 13.53 2.00
N GLU A 241 21.34 13.55 2.15
CA GLU A 241 22.26 13.93 1.06
C GLU A 241 22.12 13.01 -0.15
N GLN A 242 21.95 11.71 0.05
CA GLN A 242 21.75 10.76 -1.05
C GLN A 242 20.48 11.09 -1.81
N PHE A 243 19.37 11.34 -1.11
CA PHE A 243 18.09 11.68 -1.75
C PHE A 243 18.15 12.99 -2.55
N LEU A 244 18.95 13.96 -2.10
CA LEU A 244 19.19 15.20 -2.84
C LEU A 244 20.06 14.96 -4.09
N GLU A 245 21.07 14.09 -4.00
CA GLU A 245 21.89 13.67 -5.15
C GLU A 245 21.07 12.92 -6.23
N MET A 246 19.92 12.33 -5.88
CA MET A 246 19.06 11.63 -6.84
C MET A 246 18.36 12.56 -7.83
N ALA A 247 18.20 13.84 -7.48
CA ALA A 247 17.53 14.82 -8.33
C ALA A 247 18.24 16.19 -8.31
N PRO A 248 19.47 16.27 -8.84
CA PRO A 248 20.29 17.48 -8.85
C PRO A 248 19.70 18.60 -9.73
N TRP A 249 18.66 18.31 -10.51
CA TRP A 249 17.95 19.27 -11.37
C TRP A 249 16.75 19.96 -10.70
N LEU A 250 16.39 19.59 -9.46
CA LEU A 250 15.33 20.29 -8.72
C LEU A 250 15.85 21.63 -8.20
N THR A 251 15.07 22.68 -8.44
CA THR A 251 15.29 23.99 -7.82
C THR A 251 14.98 23.93 -6.33
N GLU A 252 15.69 24.69 -5.48
CA GLU A 252 15.46 24.72 -4.02
C GLU A 252 14.00 25.02 -3.65
N GLU A 253 13.27 25.80 -4.45
CA GLU A 253 11.84 26.09 -4.27
C GLU A 253 10.92 24.85 -4.35
N SER A 254 11.38 23.79 -5.01
CA SER A 254 10.64 22.53 -5.16
C SER A 254 10.85 21.58 -3.98
N ILE A 255 11.72 21.93 -3.03
CA ILE A 255 12.10 21.12 -1.88
C ILE A 255 11.56 21.79 -0.61
N SER A 256 10.48 21.26 -0.07
CA SER A 256 9.98 21.68 1.23
C SER A 256 10.68 20.89 2.33
N TYR A 257 11.48 21.59 3.14
CA TYR A 257 12.03 21.05 4.39
C TYR A 257 11.08 21.42 5.53
N TYR A 258 10.57 20.41 6.22
CA TYR A 258 9.93 20.54 7.52
C TYR A 258 10.55 19.53 8.48
#